data_AF-A0A1H3XAZ5-F1
#
_entry.id   AF-A0A1H3XAZ5-F1
#
_cell.length_a   1.000
_cell.length_b   1.000
_cell.length_c   1.000
_cell.angle_alpha   90.00
_cell.angle_beta   90.00
_cell.angle_gamma   90.00
#
_symmetry.space_group_name_H-M   'P 1'
#
loop_
_entity.id
_entity.type
_entity.pdbx_description
1 polymer ?
#
loop_
_entity_poly.entity_id
_entity_poly.type
_entity_poly.pdbx_seq_one_letter_code
_entity_poly.pdbx_strand_id
1 'polypeptide(L)'
;MKKIVLIFAILLSAHQLLHAQQNIKPTAQQLQAGVKTSLARADYSRLLLKNLNITANQKPEVNKLVQEYMAAKQDLNRLDSATYVTRQAVLFNNLKNNLATVLTKEQMAAFMAAKPKTTDKPSFLMVLYY
;
A
#
# COMPACT_ATOMS: atom_id res chain seq x y z
N MET A 1 71.01 0.14 21.68
CA MET A 1 70.75 -1.27 22.02
C MET A 1 70.06 -1.93 20.83
N LYS A 2 70.55 -3.12 20.45
CA LYS A 2 70.13 -3.97 19.31
C LYS A 2 68.64 -4.36 19.47
N LYS A 3 67.80 -4.36 18.43
CA LYS A 3 67.49 -5.48 17.49
C LYS A 3 66.59 -4.87 16.37
N ILE A 4 67.02 -4.77 15.11
CA ILE A 4 66.88 -5.73 13.99
C ILE A 4 65.44 -6.25 13.74
N VAL A 5 64.76 -5.58 12.79
CA VAL A 5 64.08 -6.03 11.54
C VAL A 5 63.46 -7.44 11.43
N LEU A 6 62.18 -7.49 11.00
CA LEU A 6 61.59 -8.33 9.91
C LEU A 6 60.06 -8.09 9.82
N ILE A 7 59.54 -7.20 8.96
CA ILE A 7 59.04 -7.37 7.57
C ILE A 7 58.12 -8.57 7.32
N PHE A 8 56.84 -8.28 7.03
CA PHE A 8 55.96 -8.82 5.96
C PHE A 8 54.85 -7.74 5.80
N ALA A 9 54.73 -6.89 4.77
CA ALA A 9 54.54 -7.15 3.34
C ALA A 9 53.42 -8.21 3.17
N ILE A 10 52.19 -7.94 2.73
CA ILE A 10 51.82 -7.47 1.39
C ILE A 10 50.28 -7.57 1.25
N LEU A 11 49.72 -6.59 0.52
CA LEU A 11 48.49 -6.61 -0.31
C LEU A 11 47.09 -6.63 0.32
N LEU A 12 46.42 -5.49 0.10
CA LEU A 12 45.19 -5.34 -0.68
C LEU A 12 44.07 -6.38 -0.45
N SER A 13 42.99 -5.91 0.19
CA SER A 13 41.67 -5.97 -0.44
C SER A 13 40.77 -4.90 0.18
N ALA A 14 40.47 -3.88 -0.63
CA ALA A 14 39.23 -3.14 -0.49
C ALA A 14 38.05 -4.10 -0.75
N HIS A 15 36.88 -3.74 -0.21
CA HIS A 15 35.60 -4.46 -0.29
C HIS A 15 35.54 -5.64 0.71
N GLN A 16 34.63 -5.70 1.68
CA GLN A 16 33.22 -5.35 1.63
C GLN A 16 32.71 -4.94 3.03
N LEU A 17 32.03 -3.81 3.12
CA LEU A 17 30.97 -3.59 4.12
C LEU A 17 29.81 -4.53 3.75
N LEU A 18 29.96 -5.82 4.07
CA LEU A 18 28.79 -6.68 4.19
C LEU A 18 28.14 -6.33 5.52
N HIS A 19 27.22 -5.37 5.50
CA HIS A 19 26.08 -5.49 6.40
C HIS A 19 25.43 -6.82 6.04
N ALA A 20 25.67 -7.83 6.86
CA ALA A 20 24.86 -9.02 6.87
C ALA A 20 23.41 -8.57 7.06
N GLN A 21 22.68 -8.45 5.96
CA GLN A 21 21.23 -8.36 5.98
C GLN A 21 20.75 -9.72 6.48
N GLN A 22 20.66 -9.83 7.80
CA GLN A 22 19.96 -10.93 8.42
C GLN A 22 18.58 -10.99 7.79
N ASN A 23 18.28 -12.12 7.17
CA ASN A 23 17.01 -12.46 6.55
C ASN A 23 15.97 -12.68 7.65
N ILE A 24 15.68 -11.62 8.43
CA ILE A 24 14.64 -11.61 9.43
C ILE A 24 13.35 -11.42 8.64
N LYS A 25 12.60 -12.51 8.45
CA LYS A 25 11.23 -12.42 7.94
C LYS A 25 10.48 -11.43 8.85
N PRO A 26 10.01 -10.29 8.33
CA PRO A 26 9.37 -9.28 9.15
C PRO A 26 8.18 -9.91 9.87
N THR A 27 8.04 -9.61 11.16
CA THR A 27 6.92 -10.10 11.96
C THR A 27 5.60 -9.57 11.38
N ALA A 28 4.49 -10.27 11.59
CA ALA A 28 3.18 -9.84 11.11
C ALA A 28 2.82 -8.41 11.55
N GLN A 29 3.31 -7.97 12.71
CA GLN A 29 3.16 -6.60 13.21
C GLN A 29 4.04 -5.58 12.47
N GLN A 30 5.28 -5.92 12.11
CA GLN A 30 6.13 -5.08 11.27
C GLN A 30 5.63 -5.00 9.83
N LEU A 31 5.05 -6.08 9.31
CA LEU A 31 4.36 -6.09 8.01
C LEU A 31 3.10 -5.21 8.07
N GLN A 32 2.27 -5.31 9.11
CA GLN A 32 1.11 -4.44 9.29
C GLN A 32 1.51 -2.97 9.46
N ALA A 33 2.57 -2.67 10.22
CA ALA A 33 3.07 -1.31 10.37
C ALA A 33 3.67 -0.78 9.07
N GLY A 34 4.44 -1.58 8.34
CA GLY A 34 4.99 -1.25 7.02
C GLY A 34 3.91 -1.02 5.97
N VAL A 35 2.85 -1.84 5.98
CA VAL A 35 1.67 -1.67 5.13
C VAL A 35 0.90 -0.41 5.55
N LYS A 36 0.61 -0.17 6.83
CA LYS A 36 -0.01 1.08 7.31
C LYS A 36 0.79 2.33 6.91
N THR A 37 2.12 2.25 6.97
CA THR A 37 3.03 3.35 6.57
C THR A 37 3.07 3.54 5.05
N SER A 38 3.00 2.45 4.28
CA SER A 38 2.86 2.47 2.82
C SER A 38 1.51 3.03 2.39
N LEU A 39 0.44 2.67 3.09
CA LEU A 39 -0.91 3.18 2.87
C LEU A 39 -0.99 4.68 3.21
N ALA A 40 -0.38 5.11 4.32
CA ALA A 40 -0.32 6.52 4.73
C ALA A 40 0.51 7.42 3.79
N ARG A 41 1.40 6.85 2.97
CA ARG A 41 2.18 7.57 1.95
C ARG A 41 1.57 7.50 0.55
N ALA A 42 0.53 6.71 0.34
CA ALA A 42 -0.06 6.54 -0.98
C ALA A 42 -0.96 7.74 -1.31
N ASP A 43 -0.67 8.45 -2.41
CA ASP A 43 -1.62 9.39 -3.01
C ASP A 43 -2.69 8.60 -3.77
N TYR A 44 -3.66 8.07 -3.04
CA TYR A 44 -4.73 7.24 -3.60
C TYR A 44 -5.50 7.94 -4.72
N SER A 45 -5.64 9.26 -4.66
CA SER A 45 -6.26 10.05 -5.73
C SER A 45 -5.56 9.85 -7.08
N ARG A 46 -4.24 9.63 -7.10
CA ARG A 46 -3.49 9.29 -8.32
C ARG A 46 -3.67 7.85 -8.77
N LEU A 47 -3.80 6.92 -7.82
CA LEU A 47 -3.89 5.48 -8.08
C LEU A 47 -5.29 5.02 -8.50
N LEU A 48 -6.31 5.59 -7.86
CA LEU A 48 -7.71 5.34 -8.15
C LEU A 48 -8.13 6.12 -9.40
N LEU A 49 -7.66 7.36 -9.57
CA LEU A 49 -8.47 8.36 -10.26
C LEU A 49 -7.65 9.28 -11.17
N LYS A 50 -6.61 8.76 -11.85
CA LYS A 50 -5.99 9.48 -12.99
C LYS A 50 -7.07 10.01 -13.97
N ASN A 51 -8.22 9.32 -14.05
CA ASN A 51 -9.30 9.62 -14.97
C ASN A 51 -10.51 10.35 -14.35
N LEU A 52 -10.57 10.63 -13.03
CA LEU A 52 -11.72 11.36 -12.45
C LEU A 52 -11.46 12.85 -12.23
N ASN A 53 -10.29 13.36 -12.60
CA ASN A 53 -10.00 14.79 -12.47
C ASN A 53 -10.30 15.33 -11.03
N ILE A 54 -9.82 14.61 -10.01
CA ILE A 54 -10.03 14.99 -8.61
C ILE A 54 -9.31 16.30 -8.33
N THR A 55 -10.08 17.30 -7.89
CA THR A 55 -9.56 18.64 -7.62
C THR A 55 -8.65 18.65 -6.39
N ALA A 56 -7.78 19.66 -6.29
CA ALA A 56 -6.91 19.84 -5.13
C ALA A 56 -7.68 19.89 -3.80
N ASN A 57 -8.89 20.45 -3.81
CA ASN A 57 -9.74 20.58 -2.61
C ASN A 57 -10.40 19.25 -2.21
N GLN A 58 -10.70 18.37 -3.17
CA GLN A 58 -11.30 17.05 -2.89
C GLN A 58 -10.25 16.03 -2.43
N LYS A 59 -9.00 16.17 -2.88
CA LYS A 59 -7.93 15.19 -2.64
C LYS A 59 -7.75 14.77 -1.18
N PRO A 60 -7.69 15.67 -0.18
CA PRO A 60 -7.47 15.28 1.20
C PRO A 60 -8.55 14.30 1.70
N GLU A 61 -9.82 14.62 1.45
CA GLU A 61 -10.93 13.79 1.92
C GLU A 61 -11.04 12.48 1.13
N VAL A 62 -10.83 12.51 -0.18
CA VAL A 62 -10.79 11.28 -1.00
C VAL A 62 -9.69 10.34 -0.52
N ASN A 63 -8.48 10.84 -0.28
CA ASN A 63 -7.36 10.04 0.20
C ASN A 63 -7.66 9.43 1.58
N LYS A 64 -8.21 10.24 2.49
CA LYS A 64 -8.62 9.79 3.83
C LYS A 64 -9.65 8.66 3.75
N LEU A 65 -10.74 8.85 2.99
CA LEU A 65 -11.81 7.84 2.85
C LEU A 65 -11.28 6.51 2.30
N VAL A 66 -10.39 6.56 1.30
CA VAL A 66 -9.78 5.36 0.71
C VAL A 66 -8.84 4.70 1.70
N GLN A 67 -8.05 5.47 2.45
CA GLN A 67 -7.15 4.93 3.47
C GLN A 67 -7.93 4.23 4.59
N GLU A 68 -9.00 4.84 5.09
CA GLU A 68 -9.89 4.26 6.10
C GLU A 68 -10.53 2.96 5.60
N TYR A 69 -11.04 2.97 4.37
CA TYR A 69 -11.56 1.76 3.71
C TYR A 69 -10.50 0.66 3.63
N MET A 70 -9.29 0.99 3.17
CA MET A 70 -8.23 -0.01 3.02
C MET A 70 -7.78 -0.59 4.36
N ALA A 71 -7.74 0.21 5.42
CA ALA A 71 -7.46 -0.26 6.76
C ALA A 71 -8.55 -1.24 7.23
N ALA A 72 -9.83 -0.88 7.10
CA ALA A 72 -10.95 -1.74 7.48
C ALA A 72 -11.01 -3.04 6.64
N LYS A 73 -10.66 -2.98 5.34
CA LYS A 73 -10.62 -4.16 4.47
C LYS A 73 -9.56 -5.17 4.91
N GLN A 74 -8.42 -4.72 5.47
CA GLN A 74 -7.40 -5.63 6.00
C GLN A 74 -7.91 -6.49 7.14
N ASP A 75 -8.78 -5.94 7.99
CA ASP A 75 -9.37 -6.68 9.10
C ASP A 75 -10.33 -7.78 8.60
N LEU A 76 -10.91 -7.63 7.40
CA LEU A 76 -11.76 -8.64 6.78
C LEU A 76 -10.99 -9.88 6.32
N ASN A 77 -9.71 -9.75 5.96
CA ASN A 77 -8.88 -10.86 5.45
C ASN A 77 -8.68 -12.01 6.46
N ARG A 78 -9.11 -11.82 7.71
CA ARG A 78 -9.05 -12.82 8.79
C ARG A 78 -10.34 -13.60 8.96
N LEU A 79 -11.39 -13.25 8.22
CA LEU A 79 -12.71 -13.84 8.33
C LEU A 79 -12.86 -15.03 7.40
N ASP A 80 -13.84 -15.89 7.68
CA ASP A 80 -14.26 -16.92 6.74
C ASP A 80 -14.85 -16.31 5.45
N SER A 81 -14.84 -17.08 4.37
CA SER A 81 -15.24 -16.59 3.05
C SER A 81 -16.67 -16.04 2.99
N ALA A 82 -17.62 -16.62 3.73
CA ALA A 82 -19.01 -16.16 3.70
C ALA A 82 -19.14 -14.81 4.41
N THR A 83 -18.56 -14.69 5.61
CA THR A 83 -18.54 -13.43 6.36
C THR A 83 -17.74 -12.36 5.62
N TYR A 84 -16.63 -12.72 4.97
CA TYR A 84 -15.84 -11.80 4.14
C TYR A 84 -16.72 -11.16 3.07
N VAL A 85 -17.43 -11.95 2.25
CA VAL A 85 -18.24 -11.42 1.13
C VAL A 85 -19.30 -10.44 1.63
N THR A 86 -20.03 -10.79 2.69
CA THR A 86 -21.06 -9.90 3.25
C THR A 86 -20.47 -8.62 3.80
N ARG A 87 -19.39 -8.70 4.59
CA ARG A 87 -18.78 -7.50 5.20
C ARG A 87 -18.05 -6.63 4.18
N GLN A 88 -17.44 -7.24 3.17
CA GLN A 88 -16.80 -6.54 2.07
C GLN A 88 -17.83 -5.73 1.27
N ALA A 89 -19.00 -6.30 0.99
CA ALA A 89 -20.08 -5.58 0.31
C ALA A 89 -20.59 -4.38 1.12
N VAL A 90 -20.77 -4.55 2.44
CA VAL A 90 -21.15 -3.44 3.34
C VAL A 90 -20.07 -2.36 3.37
N LEU A 91 -18.82 -2.76 3.55
CA LEU A 91 -17.69 -1.85 3.63
C LEU A 91 -17.51 -1.05 2.34
N PHE A 92 -17.63 -1.70 1.18
CA PHE A 92 -17.55 -1.04 -0.11
C PHE A 92 -18.74 -0.09 -0.35
N ASN A 93 -19.95 -0.46 0.07
CA ASN A 93 -21.10 0.43 -0.01
C ASN A 93 -20.93 1.69 0.86
N ASN A 94 -20.32 1.56 2.04
CA ASN A 94 -20.00 2.70 2.88
C ASN A 94 -18.97 3.63 2.22
N LEU A 95 -17.90 3.08 1.64
CA LEU A 95 -16.95 3.86 0.84
C LEU A 95 -17.67 4.61 -0.30
N LYS A 96 -18.52 3.91 -1.06
CA LYS A 96 -19.29 4.47 -2.17
C LYS A 96 -20.15 5.66 -1.73
N ASN A 97 -20.86 5.51 -0.62
CA ASN A 97 -21.74 6.57 -0.09
C ASN A 97 -20.93 7.78 0.39
N ASN A 98 -19.80 7.55 1.07
CA ASN A 98 -18.93 8.64 1.53
C ASN A 98 -18.25 9.35 0.37
N LEU A 99 -17.80 8.63 -0.66
CA LEU A 99 -17.26 9.27 -1.87
C LEU A 99 -18.30 10.11 -2.58
N ALA A 100 -19.57 9.70 -2.60
CA ALA A 100 -20.65 10.47 -3.23
C ALA A 100 -20.93 11.82 -2.53
N THR A 101 -20.47 12.05 -1.30
CA THR A 101 -20.59 13.37 -0.62
C THR A 101 -19.47 14.33 -1.01
N VAL A 102 -18.35 13.82 -1.54
CA VAL A 102 -17.14 14.58 -1.88
C VAL A 102 -16.99 14.75 -3.39
N LEU A 103 -17.36 13.72 -4.16
CA LEU A 103 -17.24 13.67 -5.61
C LEU A 103 -18.45 14.30 -6.29
N THR A 104 -18.23 14.89 -7.47
CA THR A 104 -19.35 15.27 -8.35
C THR A 104 -20.05 14.01 -8.88
N LYS A 105 -21.27 14.18 -9.41
CA LYS A 105 -22.01 13.07 -10.03
C LYS A 105 -21.22 12.40 -11.16
N GLU A 106 -20.53 13.19 -11.98
CA GLU A 106 -19.71 12.71 -13.10
C GLU A 106 -18.50 11.92 -12.61
N GLN A 107 -17.81 12.44 -11.59
CA GLN A 107 -16.69 11.75 -10.95
C GLN A 107 -17.15 10.44 -10.32
N MET A 108 -18.30 10.44 -9.64
CA MET A 108 -18.84 9.23 -9.03
C MET A 108 -19.27 8.19 -10.07
N ALA A 109 -19.87 8.62 -11.18
CA ALA A 109 -20.22 7.73 -12.28
C ALA A 109 -18.97 7.09 -12.90
N ALA A 110 -17.94 7.88 -13.16
CA ALA A 110 -16.69 7.36 -13.71
C ALA A 110 -15.91 6.50 -12.71
N PHE A 111 -16.01 6.76 -11.39
CA PHE A 111 -15.53 5.84 -10.36
C PHE A 111 -16.22 4.48 -10.53
N MET A 112 -17.54 4.44 -10.52
CA MET A 112 -18.30 3.18 -10.65
C MET A 112 -18.02 2.44 -11.96
N ALA A 113 -17.77 3.16 -13.05
CA ALA A 113 -17.41 2.61 -14.35
C ALA A 113 -15.97 2.04 -14.40
N ALA A 114 -15.08 2.47 -13.49
CA ALA A 114 -13.71 1.98 -13.39
C ALA A 114 -13.58 0.62 -12.70
N LYS A 115 -14.69 -0.08 -12.44
CA LYS A 115 -14.69 -1.44 -11.88
C LYS A 115 -13.91 -2.38 -12.82
N PRO A 116 -12.83 -3.01 -12.36
CA PRO A 116 -12.08 -3.95 -13.17
C PRO A 116 -12.86 -5.26 -13.35
N LYS A 117 -12.55 -5.99 -14.41
CA LYS A 117 -12.99 -7.38 -14.57
C LYS A 117 -12.12 -8.28 -13.69
N THR A 118 -12.67 -9.36 -13.18
CA THR A 118 -11.93 -10.32 -12.33
C THR A 118 -10.74 -10.98 -13.06
N THR A 119 -10.73 -10.95 -14.38
CA THR A 119 -9.65 -11.42 -15.25
C THR A 119 -8.57 -10.38 -15.54
N ASP A 120 -8.74 -9.14 -15.08
CA ASP A 120 -7.78 -8.07 -15.31
C ASP A 120 -6.50 -8.29 -14.51
N LYS A 121 -5.40 -7.68 -14.95
CA LYS A 121 -4.12 -7.73 -14.24
C LYS A 121 -4.27 -7.17 -12.82
N PRO A 122 -3.55 -7.72 -11.82
CA PRO A 122 -3.53 -7.17 -10.47
C PRO A 122 -3.23 -5.68 -10.47
N SER A 123 -4.11 -4.90 -9.85
CA SER A 123 -4.04 -3.44 -9.79
C SER A 123 -4.65 -2.95 -8.48
N PHE A 124 -4.40 -1.68 -8.16
CA PHE A 124 -5.05 -1.07 -7.00
C PHE A 124 -6.58 -1.11 -7.09
N LEU A 125 -7.14 -0.92 -8.30
CA LEU A 125 -8.58 -1.03 -8.52
C LEU A 125 -9.10 -2.45 -8.24
N MET A 126 -8.33 -3.49 -8.58
CA MET A 126 -8.70 -4.87 -8.23
C MET A 126 -8.81 -5.03 -6.71
N VAL A 127 -7.81 -4.53 -5.96
CA VAL A 127 -7.79 -4.57 -4.49
C VAL A 127 -8.92 -3.73 -3.87
N LEU A 128 -9.31 -2.65 -4.53
CA LEU A 128 -10.36 -1.78 -4.05
C LEU A 128 -11.75 -2.39 -4.26
N TYR A 129 -12.03 -3.00 -5.42
CA TYR A 129 -13.34 -3.56 -5.75
C TYR A 129 -13.57 -4.99 -5.23
N TYR A 130 -12.51 -5.76 -4.99
CA TYR A 130 -12.54 -7.18 -4.61
C TYR A 130 -11.69 -7.44 -3.38
#